data_AF-A0A8C1R6S2-F1
#
_entry.id   AF-A0A8C1R6S2-F1
#
_cell.length_a   1.000
_cell.length_b   1.000
_cell.length_c   1.000
_cell.angle_alpha   90.00
_cell.angle_beta   90.00
_cell.angle_gamma   90.00
#
_symmetry.space_group_name_H-M   'P 1'
#
loop_
_entity.id
_entity.type
_entity.pdbx_description
1 polymer ?
#
loop_
_entity_poly.entity_id
_entity_poly.type
_entity_poly.pdbx_seq_one_letter_code
_entity_poly.pdbx_strand_id
1 'polypeptide(L)'
;MAALFKARRALGMAVGHGVRCLNQLAELPELHQMMRQTCRDYAQKELAPIAAQLDKEHKFPAKQIQELGGMGVMAVEVPESLGGAGMDYLAYCLAVEELSRGCASTGVIVSVNNSLYLGPILKFGTEEQKKQWITPFTTGKKVGCFALSDLICNGNKWVRKQMQELNVMFIENRNGISAFLVPMPHPGLSLGKKEDKLGIQASSTANIILEDCRIPLSNMLGERGMGFKIAMQTLDSGRLGIAAQALGIAQAALDCVADYAHKRTAFGALIGKLQAIQFKLADMAFAIESARLLTWRAAMLRDAKKPFTKEAAMAKLGASEAATFVSHQAIQVLGGMGYVTDMPAERHYRDARITEIYEGTSEIQRLVIANNILKEYQQ
;
A
#
# COMPACT_ATOMS: atom_id res chain seq x y z
N MET A 1 -24.95 36.77 41.30
CA MET A 1 -25.43 37.35 40.03
C MET A 1 -24.32 37.29 39.00
N ALA A 2 -24.51 36.41 38.01
CA ALA A 2 -23.98 36.41 36.64
C ALA A 2 -22.63 37.11 36.31
N ALA A 3 -21.51 36.61 36.82
CA ALA A 3 -20.18 36.80 36.18
C ALA A 3 -19.09 35.82 36.66
N LEU A 4 -19.43 34.70 37.31
CA LEU A 4 -18.47 33.78 37.94
C LEU A 4 -18.66 32.30 37.57
N PHE A 5 -19.43 32.00 36.52
CA PHE A 5 -19.83 30.64 36.14
C PHE A 5 -19.42 30.19 34.73
N LYS A 6 -18.44 30.84 34.10
CA LYS A 6 -17.97 30.47 32.74
C LYS A 6 -16.48 30.12 32.60
N ALA A 7 -15.74 29.95 33.70
CA ALA A 7 -14.32 29.58 33.65
C ALA A 7 -13.96 28.44 34.62
N ARG A 8 -14.77 27.37 34.65
CA ARG A 8 -14.43 26.10 35.31
C ARG A 8 -14.71 24.93 34.36
N ARG A 9 -13.94 24.86 33.28
CA ARG A 9 -13.78 23.64 32.46
C ARG A 9 -12.40 23.64 31.79
N ALA A 10 -11.38 23.89 32.60
CA ALA A 10 -9.99 23.66 32.24
C ALA A 10 -9.23 23.36 33.54
N LEU A 11 -8.53 22.23 33.55
CA LEU A 11 -7.68 21.71 34.61
C LEU A 11 -8.37 21.23 35.91
N GLY A 12 -8.53 19.91 35.97
CA GLY A 12 -8.65 19.15 37.21
C GLY A 12 -7.99 17.79 37.02
N MET A 13 -6.74 17.67 37.50
CA MET A 13 -5.99 16.43 37.55
C MET A 13 -6.73 15.36 38.35
N ALA A 14 -6.79 14.14 37.82
CA ALA A 14 -6.93 12.92 38.59
C ALA A 14 -5.81 11.98 38.18
N VAL A 15 -4.65 12.18 38.83
CA VAL A 15 -3.63 11.13 38.94
C VAL A 15 -4.16 10.16 40.00
N GLY A 16 -4.63 9.01 39.54
CA GLY A 16 -5.07 7.89 40.35
C GLY A 16 -4.66 6.60 39.65
N HIS A 17 -3.97 5.72 40.37
CA HIS A 17 -3.52 4.43 39.86
C HIS A 17 -4.67 3.66 39.22
N GLY A 18 -4.46 3.19 37.98
CA GLY A 18 -5.34 2.23 37.31
C GLY A 18 -6.63 2.82 36.73
N VAL A 19 -6.55 3.56 35.64
CA VAL A 19 -7.73 3.82 34.79
C VAL A 19 -7.33 3.66 33.31
N ARG A 20 -7.84 2.58 32.69
CA ARG A 20 -7.94 2.44 31.23
C ARG A 20 -8.89 3.53 30.72
N CYS A 21 -8.38 4.72 30.42
CA CYS A 21 -9.13 5.74 29.69
C CYS A 21 -8.90 5.52 28.18
N LEU A 22 -9.67 4.60 27.60
CA LEU A 22 -9.80 4.33 26.15
C LEU A 22 -10.74 5.34 25.45
N ASN A 23 -10.92 6.55 26.00
CA ASN A 23 -12.06 7.40 25.63
C ASN A 23 -11.82 8.42 24.50
N GLN A 24 -10.80 8.23 23.66
CA GLN A 24 -10.64 9.05 22.45
C GLN A 24 -9.82 8.34 21.36
N LEU A 25 -10.20 7.10 21.01
CA LEU A 25 -9.49 6.28 20.02
C LEU A 25 -9.94 6.46 18.56
N ALA A 26 -11.04 7.16 18.29
CA ALA A 26 -11.80 6.96 17.05
C ALA A 26 -11.91 8.17 16.10
N GLU A 27 -11.31 9.31 16.43
CA GLU A 27 -11.34 10.46 15.54
C GLU A 27 -9.95 10.71 14.94
N LEU A 28 -9.85 10.62 13.61
CA LEU A 28 -8.65 10.97 12.89
C LEU A 28 -8.36 12.47 13.07
N PRO A 29 -7.10 12.90 13.19
CA PRO A 29 -6.77 14.32 13.15
C PRO A 29 -7.30 15.00 11.88
N GLU A 30 -7.60 16.29 11.94
CA GLU A 30 -8.22 17.04 10.83
C GLU A 30 -7.46 16.89 9.51
N LEU A 31 -6.13 16.98 9.55
CA LEU A 31 -5.29 16.84 8.36
C LEU A 31 -5.38 15.43 7.73
N HIS A 32 -5.51 14.38 8.55
CA HIS A 32 -5.74 13.01 8.08
C HIS A 32 -7.12 12.84 7.47
N GLN A 33 -8.15 13.47 8.06
CA GLN A 33 -9.50 13.49 7.49
C GLN A 33 -9.50 14.19 6.12
N MET A 34 -8.81 15.34 6.00
CA MET A 34 -8.67 16.07 4.74
C MET A 34 -7.94 15.25 3.67
N MET A 35 -6.83 14.60 4.03
CA MET A 35 -6.10 13.71 3.11
C MET A 35 -6.99 12.57 2.61
N ARG A 36 -7.69 11.89 3.53
CA ARG A 36 -8.63 10.82 3.20
C ARG A 36 -9.73 11.30 2.26
N GLN A 37 -10.38 12.42 2.58
CA GLN A 37 -11.48 12.97 1.79
C GLN A 37 -11.00 13.36 0.37
N THR A 38 -9.86 14.05 0.29
CA THR A 38 -9.27 14.46 -0.98
C THR A 38 -8.94 13.24 -1.87
N CYS A 39 -8.33 12.20 -1.29
CA CYS A 39 -8.03 10.97 -2.04
C CYS A 39 -9.29 10.21 -2.44
N ARG A 40 -10.33 10.20 -1.60
CA ARG A 40 -11.62 9.59 -1.91
C ARG A 40 -12.31 10.27 -3.10
N ASP A 41 -12.37 11.60 -3.07
CA ASP A 41 -13.01 12.37 -4.15
C ASP A 41 -12.28 12.18 -5.47
N TYR A 42 -10.94 12.19 -5.43
CA TYR A 42 -10.12 11.90 -6.60
C TYR A 42 -10.32 10.46 -7.10
N ALA A 43 -10.35 9.46 -6.20
CA ALA A 43 -10.57 8.08 -6.57
C ALA A 43 -11.94 7.86 -7.24
N GLN A 44 -13.00 8.49 -6.72
CA GLN A 44 -14.34 8.39 -7.30
C GLN A 44 -14.44 9.08 -8.66
N LYS A 45 -13.80 10.24 -8.82
CA LYS A 45 -13.93 11.07 -10.02
C LYS A 45 -12.98 10.65 -11.14
N GLU A 46 -11.73 10.35 -10.82
CA GLU A 46 -10.65 10.21 -11.80
C GLU A 46 -10.11 8.77 -11.94
N LEU A 47 -10.33 7.89 -10.94
CA LEU A 47 -9.85 6.50 -10.99
C LEU A 47 -10.95 5.48 -11.29
N ALA A 48 -12.03 5.47 -10.51
CA ALA A 48 -13.10 4.48 -10.62
C ALA A 48 -13.71 4.40 -12.04
N PRO A 49 -13.96 5.52 -12.75
CA PRO A 49 -14.56 5.47 -14.09
C PRO A 49 -13.66 4.82 -15.16
N ILE A 50 -12.34 4.85 -14.98
CA ILE A 50 -11.38 4.33 -15.97
C ILE A 50 -10.77 2.99 -15.56
N ALA A 51 -10.97 2.54 -14.32
CA ALA A 51 -10.28 1.36 -13.78
C ALA A 51 -10.58 0.08 -14.58
N ALA A 52 -11.77 -0.07 -15.16
CA ALA A 52 -12.11 -1.24 -15.98
C ALA A 52 -11.38 -1.22 -17.33
N GLN A 53 -11.27 -0.04 -17.94
CA GLN A 53 -10.50 0.13 -19.18
C GLN A 53 -9.01 -0.13 -18.94
N LEU A 54 -8.45 0.42 -17.87
CA LEU A 54 -7.04 0.22 -17.53
C LEU A 54 -6.68 -1.25 -17.30
N ASP A 55 -7.56 -2.00 -16.60
CA ASP A 55 -7.41 -3.44 -16.40
C ASP A 55 -7.46 -4.19 -17.73
N LYS A 56 -8.47 -3.95 -18.58
CA LYS A 56 -8.64 -4.62 -19.88
C LYS A 56 -7.52 -4.31 -20.88
N GLU A 57 -7.00 -3.08 -20.87
CA GLU A 57 -5.91 -2.66 -21.76
C GLU A 57 -4.51 -2.91 -21.19
N HIS A 58 -4.41 -3.40 -19.94
CA HIS A 58 -3.16 -3.59 -19.20
C HIS A 58 -2.32 -2.31 -19.19
N LYS A 59 -3.00 -1.16 -19.09
CA LYS A 59 -2.45 0.15 -19.40
C LYS A 59 -2.10 0.90 -18.13
N PHE A 60 -0.86 1.40 -18.07
CA PHE A 60 -0.39 2.20 -16.94
C PHE A 60 -1.07 3.58 -16.91
N PRO A 61 -1.61 4.02 -15.76
CA PRO A 61 -2.38 5.27 -15.63
C PRO A 61 -1.47 6.51 -15.49
N ALA A 62 -0.63 6.78 -16.49
CA ALA A 62 0.40 7.82 -16.43
C ALA A 62 -0.14 9.22 -16.08
N LYS A 63 -1.30 9.59 -16.65
CA LYS A 63 -1.96 10.87 -16.37
C LYS A 63 -2.29 10.99 -14.89
N GLN A 64 -2.93 9.96 -14.32
CA GLN A 64 -3.37 9.96 -12.94
C GLN A 64 -2.19 9.96 -11.97
N ILE A 65 -1.11 9.22 -12.28
CA ILE A 65 0.11 9.25 -11.47
C ILE A 65 0.74 10.65 -11.43
N GLN A 66 0.73 11.37 -12.55
CA GLN A 66 1.24 12.74 -12.58
C GLN A 66 0.35 13.70 -11.76
N GLU A 67 -0.98 13.56 -11.85
CA GLU A 67 -1.92 14.35 -11.04
C GLU A 67 -1.77 14.08 -9.54
N LEU A 68 -1.67 12.81 -9.14
CA LEU A 68 -1.41 12.40 -7.75
C LEU A 68 -0.06 12.92 -7.23
N GLY A 69 0.94 13.05 -8.10
CA GLY A 69 2.19 13.73 -7.79
C GLY A 69 2.01 15.22 -7.51
N GLY A 70 1.17 15.90 -8.27
CA GLY A 70 0.77 17.30 -8.01
C GLY A 70 -0.01 17.48 -6.71
N MET A 71 -0.70 16.44 -6.25
CA MET A 71 -1.39 16.40 -4.95
C MET A 71 -0.48 16.03 -3.76
N GLY A 72 0.80 15.71 -4.00
CA GLY A 72 1.74 15.29 -2.97
C GLY A 72 1.62 13.82 -2.53
N VAL A 73 0.71 13.04 -3.12
CA VAL A 73 0.40 11.66 -2.70
C VAL A 73 1.48 10.66 -3.13
N MET A 74 2.32 11.02 -4.11
CA MET A 74 3.47 10.20 -4.50
C MET A 74 4.63 10.25 -3.49
N ALA A 75 4.61 11.14 -2.49
CA ALA A 75 5.67 11.31 -1.51
C ALA A 75 5.14 11.86 -0.17
N VAL A 76 4.26 11.10 0.48
CA VAL A 76 3.48 11.52 1.65
C VAL A 76 4.36 11.81 2.87
N GLU A 77 5.24 10.87 3.24
CA GLU A 77 6.14 11.03 4.42
C GLU A 77 7.36 11.91 4.12
N VAL A 78 7.69 12.12 2.84
CA VAL A 78 8.88 12.88 2.47
C VAL A 78 8.72 14.33 2.95
N PRO A 79 9.73 14.90 3.63
CA PRO A 79 9.65 16.26 4.15
C PRO A 79 9.54 17.28 3.00
N GLU A 80 8.89 18.41 3.28
CA GLU A 80 8.69 19.51 2.32
C GLU A 80 10.02 20.04 1.75
N SER A 81 11.11 20.00 2.53
CA SER A 81 12.45 20.40 2.08
C SER A 81 13.01 19.56 0.92
N LEU A 82 12.47 18.35 0.72
CA LEU A 82 12.79 17.47 -0.40
C LEU A 82 11.65 17.41 -1.44
N GLY A 83 10.60 18.21 -1.27
CA GLY A 83 9.46 18.32 -2.17
C GLY A 83 8.34 17.31 -1.93
N GLY A 84 8.26 16.70 -0.74
CA GLY A 84 7.15 15.83 -0.34
C GLY A 84 6.08 16.56 0.48
N ALA A 85 5.10 15.81 0.98
CA ALA A 85 3.95 16.36 1.72
C ALA A 85 4.19 16.54 3.24
N GLY A 86 5.29 16.02 3.78
CA GLY A 86 5.65 16.18 5.20
C GLY A 86 4.66 15.56 6.19
N MET A 87 3.89 14.56 5.76
CA MET A 87 2.91 13.87 6.59
C MET A 87 3.48 12.58 7.19
N ASP A 88 2.61 11.72 7.74
CA ASP A 88 2.97 10.51 8.45
C ASP A 88 2.45 9.23 7.75
N TYR A 89 2.77 8.05 8.31
CA TYR A 89 2.37 6.80 7.70
C TYR A 89 0.88 6.49 7.83
N LEU A 90 0.21 7.01 8.85
CA LEU A 90 -1.24 6.91 8.93
C LEU A 90 -1.90 7.62 7.74
N ALA A 91 -1.45 8.84 7.42
CA ALA A 91 -1.93 9.59 6.25
C ALA A 91 -1.62 8.86 4.93
N TYR A 92 -0.42 8.27 4.81
CA TYR A 92 -0.05 7.43 3.68
C TYR A 92 -1.00 6.22 3.52
N CYS A 93 -1.29 5.50 4.61
CA CYS A 93 -2.21 4.35 4.57
C CYS A 93 -3.62 4.79 4.15
N LEU A 94 -4.12 5.91 4.67
CA LEU A 94 -5.43 6.45 4.28
C LEU A 94 -5.48 6.81 2.79
N ALA A 95 -4.43 7.44 2.26
CA ALA A 95 -4.35 7.76 0.84
C ALA A 95 -4.35 6.49 -0.02
N VAL A 96 -3.51 5.50 0.30
CA VAL A 96 -3.44 4.25 -0.46
C VAL A 96 -4.77 3.47 -0.38
N GLU A 97 -5.42 3.44 0.78
CA GLU A 97 -6.73 2.79 0.96
C GLU A 97 -7.79 3.40 0.03
N GLU A 98 -7.96 4.73 0.06
CA GLU A 98 -8.98 5.40 -0.75
C GLU A 98 -8.67 5.33 -2.26
N LEU A 99 -7.39 5.42 -2.66
CA LEU A 99 -7.01 5.26 -4.07
C LEU A 99 -7.23 3.83 -4.57
N SER A 100 -6.94 2.82 -3.73
CA SER A 100 -7.12 1.40 -4.08
C SER A 100 -8.60 1.02 -4.18
N ARG A 101 -9.48 1.72 -3.46
CA ARG A 101 -10.93 1.62 -3.63
C ARG A 101 -11.38 2.03 -5.03
N GLY A 102 -10.70 3.00 -5.66
CA GLY A 102 -10.94 3.40 -7.05
C GLY A 102 -10.24 2.48 -8.06
N CYS A 103 -8.94 2.24 -7.88
CA CYS A 103 -8.12 1.36 -8.72
C CYS A 103 -6.96 0.75 -7.93
N ALA A 104 -7.01 -0.56 -7.69
CA ALA A 104 -5.98 -1.29 -6.94
C ALA A 104 -4.59 -1.19 -7.57
N SER A 105 -4.51 -1.14 -8.91
CA SER A 105 -3.24 -0.96 -9.63
C SER A 105 -2.61 0.41 -9.37
N THR A 106 -3.40 1.49 -9.37
CA THR A 106 -2.92 2.82 -9.00
C THR A 106 -2.45 2.86 -7.56
N GLY A 107 -3.22 2.23 -6.65
CA GLY A 107 -2.86 2.12 -5.24
C GLY A 107 -1.48 1.49 -5.02
N VAL A 108 -1.17 0.37 -5.68
CA VAL A 108 0.17 -0.24 -5.55
C VAL A 108 1.28 0.60 -6.18
N ILE A 109 1.03 1.30 -7.28
CA ILE A 109 2.04 2.20 -7.88
C ILE A 109 2.43 3.31 -6.88
N VAL A 110 1.43 3.91 -6.22
CA VAL A 110 1.63 4.90 -5.16
C VAL A 110 2.36 4.28 -3.96
N SER A 111 1.94 3.08 -3.54
CA SER A 111 2.54 2.34 -2.43
C SER A 111 4.04 2.09 -2.65
N VAL A 112 4.41 1.56 -3.81
CA VAL A 112 5.80 1.24 -4.16
C VAL A 112 6.66 2.50 -4.16
N ASN A 113 6.18 3.60 -4.74
CA ASN A 113 6.96 4.84 -4.76
C ASN A 113 7.20 5.37 -3.34
N ASN A 114 6.18 5.42 -2.50
CA ASN A 114 6.29 5.93 -1.13
C ASN A 114 7.15 5.02 -0.23
N SER A 115 6.79 3.74 -0.15
CA SER A 115 7.33 2.85 0.89
C SER A 115 8.59 2.11 0.46
N LEU A 116 8.60 1.56 -0.76
CA LEU A 116 9.70 0.72 -1.24
C LEU A 116 10.82 1.52 -1.91
N TYR A 117 10.51 2.65 -2.54
CA TYR A 117 11.51 3.50 -3.17
C TYR A 117 11.97 4.64 -2.26
N LEU A 118 11.08 5.59 -1.95
CA LEU A 118 11.43 6.79 -1.18
C LEU A 118 11.81 6.45 0.27
N GLY A 119 11.10 5.51 0.90
CA GLY A 119 11.34 5.05 2.27
C GLY A 119 12.80 4.68 2.59
N PRO A 120 13.43 3.70 1.91
CA PRO A 120 14.83 3.36 2.15
C PRO A 120 15.79 4.50 1.86
N ILE A 121 15.56 5.30 0.82
CA ILE A 121 16.44 6.44 0.49
C ILE A 121 16.37 7.50 1.59
N LEU A 122 15.16 7.79 2.07
CA LEU A 122 14.95 8.77 3.13
C LEU A 122 15.63 8.33 4.44
N LYS A 123 15.61 7.03 4.73
CA LYS A 123 16.15 6.46 5.97
C LYS A 123 17.66 6.22 5.95
N PHE A 124 18.21 5.78 4.82
CA PHE A 124 19.60 5.31 4.73
C PHE A 124 20.49 6.11 3.77
N GLY A 125 19.91 7.02 2.98
CA GLY A 125 20.66 7.82 2.02
C GLY A 125 21.44 8.96 2.66
N THR A 126 22.54 9.36 2.00
CA THR A 126 23.22 10.63 2.32
C THR A 126 22.37 11.83 1.91
N GLU A 127 22.71 13.03 2.35
CA GLU A 127 21.97 14.25 1.97
C GLU A 127 22.03 14.51 0.45
N GLU A 128 23.16 14.21 -0.18
CA GLU A 128 23.33 14.27 -1.64
C GLU A 128 22.43 13.24 -2.33
N GLN A 129 22.39 12.01 -1.81
CA GLN A 129 21.53 10.96 -2.37
C GLN A 129 20.05 11.33 -2.21
N LYS A 130 19.63 11.87 -1.07
CA LYS A 130 18.24 12.30 -0.87
C LYS A 130 17.86 13.37 -1.91
N LYS A 131 18.66 14.41 -2.09
CA LYS A 131 18.38 15.45 -3.09
C LYS A 131 18.32 14.89 -4.51
N GLN A 132 19.23 13.98 -4.86
CA GLN A 132 19.30 13.42 -6.21
C GLN A 132 18.19 12.39 -6.50
N TRP A 133 17.80 11.57 -5.52
CA TRP A 133 16.97 10.38 -5.74
C TRP A 133 15.57 10.48 -5.14
N ILE A 134 15.29 11.44 -4.26
CA ILE A 134 13.94 11.70 -3.72
C ILE A 134 13.24 12.81 -4.52
N THR A 135 13.83 14.00 -4.58
CA THR A 135 13.16 15.20 -5.12
C THR A 135 12.60 15.02 -6.54
N PRO A 136 13.28 14.34 -7.49
CA PRO A 136 12.69 14.11 -8.82
C PRO A 136 11.48 13.15 -8.84
N PHE A 137 11.28 12.38 -7.78
CA PHE A 137 10.28 11.30 -7.67
C PHE A 137 9.08 11.68 -6.80
N THR A 138 9.00 12.92 -6.32
CA THR A 138 7.85 13.40 -5.54
C THR A 138 6.70 13.92 -6.40
N THR A 139 6.99 14.37 -7.62
CA THR A 139 6.04 15.06 -8.51
C THR A 139 5.23 14.14 -9.43
N GLY A 140 5.44 12.81 -9.36
CA GLY A 140 4.80 11.84 -10.27
C GLY A 140 5.35 11.83 -11.71
N LYS A 141 6.29 12.72 -12.05
CA LYS A 141 7.01 12.68 -13.35
C LYS A 141 7.93 11.47 -13.49
N LYS A 142 8.45 10.99 -12.37
CA LYS A 142 9.27 9.79 -12.24
C LYS A 142 8.70 8.93 -11.12
N VAL A 143 8.87 7.61 -11.24
CA VAL A 143 8.41 6.64 -10.25
C VAL A 143 9.53 5.66 -9.91
N GLY A 144 9.61 5.22 -8.66
CA GLY A 144 10.57 4.22 -8.23
C GLY A 144 10.09 2.79 -8.44
N CYS A 145 11.02 1.83 -8.33
CA CYS A 145 10.70 0.41 -8.14
C CYS A 145 11.53 -0.17 -7.00
N PHE A 146 11.37 -1.46 -6.73
CA PHE A 146 12.17 -2.17 -5.75
C PHE A 146 12.48 -3.56 -6.27
N ALA A 147 13.76 -3.86 -6.45
CA ALA A 147 14.22 -5.13 -7.02
C ALA A 147 15.00 -5.93 -5.98
N LEU A 148 14.41 -7.02 -5.50
CA LEU A 148 14.98 -7.91 -4.47
C LEU A 148 14.93 -9.40 -4.87
N SER A 149 13.81 -9.86 -5.44
CA SER A 149 13.61 -11.26 -5.81
C SER A 149 14.51 -11.65 -6.98
N ASP A 150 15.32 -12.70 -6.79
CA ASP A 150 16.18 -13.40 -7.77
C ASP A 150 16.79 -12.54 -8.88
N LEU A 151 17.94 -11.92 -8.63
CA LEU A 151 18.77 -11.36 -9.70
C LEU A 151 19.53 -12.48 -10.41
N ILE A 152 19.01 -12.94 -11.54
CA ILE A 152 19.73 -13.85 -12.43
C ILE A 152 20.67 -13.03 -13.32
N CYS A 153 21.98 -13.15 -13.11
CA CYS A 153 23.00 -12.59 -14.00
C CYS A 153 23.36 -13.64 -15.07
N ASN A 154 22.85 -13.47 -16.31
CA ASN A 154 23.17 -14.31 -17.46
C ASN A 154 23.68 -13.43 -18.61
N GLY A 155 24.82 -13.79 -19.21
CA GLY A 155 25.50 -12.97 -20.22
C GLY A 155 24.91 -12.98 -21.65
N ASN A 156 25.50 -12.10 -22.48
CA ASN A 156 25.61 -12.00 -23.95
C ASN A 156 24.42 -12.44 -24.86
N LYS A 157 23.41 -11.57 -25.09
CA LYS A 157 22.97 -11.04 -26.43
C LYS A 157 21.52 -10.45 -26.49
N TRP A 158 21.44 -9.16 -26.88
CA TRP A 158 20.49 -8.36 -27.72
C TRP A 158 18.92 -8.44 -27.66
N VAL A 159 18.25 -7.26 -27.48
CA VAL A 159 17.30 -6.49 -28.38
C VAL A 159 16.20 -5.69 -27.60
N ARG A 160 15.92 -4.45 -28.07
CA ARG A 160 15.06 -3.32 -27.54
C ARG A 160 13.53 -3.52 -27.46
N LYS A 161 12.86 -2.89 -26.46
CA LYS A 161 11.97 -1.67 -26.59
C LYS A 161 11.27 -1.20 -25.27
N GLN A 162 11.35 0.13 -25.03
CA GLN A 162 10.55 1.12 -24.22
C GLN A 162 9.72 0.74 -22.96
N MET A 163 10.04 1.31 -21.79
CA MET A 163 9.35 2.44 -21.08
C MET A 163 9.71 2.58 -19.59
N GLN A 164 9.63 3.85 -19.13
CA GLN A 164 9.57 4.47 -17.78
C GLN A 164 10.63 4.11 -16.72
N GLU A 165 11.31 5.17 -16.26
CA GLU A 165 12.44 5.19 -15.32
C GLU A 165 12.01 4.62 -13.96
N LEU A 166 12.66 3.57 -13.45
CA LEU A 166 12.42 2.99 -12.11
C LEU A 166 13.76 2.66 -11.42
N ASN A 167 13.96 2.97 -10.15
CA ASN A 167 15.29 2.86 -9.50
C ASN A 167 15.15 2.28 -8.08
N VAL A 168 16.24 1.72 -7.50
CA VAL A 168 16.40 0.91 -6.25
C VAL A 168 16.46 -0.60 -6.49
N MET A 169 17.66 -1.15 -6.28
CA MET A 169 18.01 -2.54 -6.56
C MET A 169 18.97 -3.09 -5.51
N PHE A 170 18.74 -4.31 -5.06
CA PHE A 170 19.59 -5.02 -4.08
C PHE A 170 20.45 -6.02 -4.82
N ILE A 171 21.78 -5.95 -4.67
CA ILE A 171 22.72 -6.83 -5.35
C ILE A 171 23.50 -7.63 -4.31
N GLU A 172 23.49 -8.95 -4.48
CA GLU A 172 24.33 -9.87 -3.70
C GLU A 172 25.75 -9.91 -4.28
N ASN A 173 26.76 -9.91 -3.39
CA ASN A 173 28.17 -10.10 -3.77
C ASN A 173 28.87 -10.95 -2.70
N ARG A 174 30.11 -11.39 -2.97
CA ARG A 174 30.99 -12.23 -2.13
C ARG A 174 31.18 -11.77 -0.67
N ASN A 175 30.78 -10.54 -0.31
CA ASN A 175 30.91 -9.97 1.04
C ASN A 175 29.55 -9.63 1.68
N GLY A 176 28.46 -10.27 1.23
CA GLY A 176 27.09 -10.02 1.71
C GLY A 176 26.26 -9.14 0.77
N ILE A 177 24.97 -8.99 1.10
CA ILE A 177 23.99 -8.25 0.29
C ILE A 177 24.17 -6.74 0.51
N SER A 178 24.23 -5.96 -0.56
CA SER A 178 24.27 -4.49 -0.52
C SER A 178 23.13 -3.90 -1.35
N ALA A 179 22.69 -2.70 -0.99
CA ALA A 179 21.66 -1.96 -1.72
C ALA A 179 22.30 -0.91 -2.63
N PHE A 180 21.74 -0.73 -3.83
CA PHE A 180 22.24 0.22 -4.83
C PHE A 180 21.11 1.01 -5.49
N LEU A 181 21.38 2.29 -5.75
CA LEU A 181 20.53 3.19 -6.52
C LEU A 181 20.96 3.14 -7.98
N VAL A 182 20.19 2.51 -8.84
CA VAL A 182 20.52 2.39 -10.27
C VAL A 182 19.54 3.23 -11.05
N PRO A 183 20.00 4.20 -11.88
CA PRO A 183 19.09 4.97 -12.71
C PRO A 183 18.56 4.10 -13.86
N MET A 184 17.41 4.47 -14.42
CA MET A 184 16.86 3.83 -15.59
C MET A 184 16.40 4.90 -16.58
N PRO A 185 16.78 4.80 -17.87
CA PRO A 185 17.63 3.78 -18.46
C PRO A 185 19.10 3.91 -18.01
N HIS A 186 19.84 2.79 -17.96
CA HIS A 186 21.28 2.77 -17.70
C HIS A 186 21.97 1.69 -18.56
N PRO A 187 23.19 1.95 -19.09
CA PRO A 187 23.95 0.94 -19.83
C PRO A 187 24.12 -0.37 -19.03
N GLY A 188 23.85 -1.50 -19.68
CA GLY A 188 23.90 -2.81 -19.03
C GLY A 188 22.68 -3.16 -18.17
N LEU A 189 21.67 -2.27 -18.08
CA LEU A 189 20.37 -2.58 -17.51
C LEU A 189 19.34 -2.70 -18.64
N SER A 190 18.60 -3.81 -18.66
CA SER A 190 17.43 -3.98 -19.53
C SER A 190 16.24 -4.57 -18.78
N LEU A 191 15.04 -4.46 -19.36
CA LEU A 191 13.80 -4.99 -18.81
C LEU A 191 13.37 -6.22 -19.60
N GLY A 192 12.92 -7.25 -18.88
CA GLY A 192 12.28 -8.42 -19.47
C GLY A 192 10.88 -8.10 -20.02
N LYS A 193 10.22 -9.13 -20.56
CA LYS A 193 8.82 -9.02 -20.98
C LYS A 193 7.94 -8.68 -19.77
N LYS A 194 6.91 -7.86 -19.98
CA LYS A 194 5.87 -7.65 -18.96
C LYS A 194 5.13 -8.95 -18.69
N GLU A 195 4.94 -9.27 -17.41
CA GLU A 195 4.18 -10.42 -16.97
C GLU A 195 2.68 -10.24 -17.27
N ASP A 196 2.09 -11.31 -17.80
CA ASP A 196 0.64 -11.44 -17.94
C ASP A 196 0.07 -12.01 -16.63
N LYS A 197 -0.82 -11.25 -15.99
CA LYS A 197 -1.18 -11.46 -14.57
C LYS A 197 -2.68 -11.63 -14.41
N LEU A 198 -3.08 -12.33 -13.35
CA LEU A 198 -4.48 -12.45 -12.97
C LEU A 198 -5.13 -11.09 -12.67
N GLY A 199 -4.48 -10.25 -11.87
CA GLY A 199 -5.00 -8.97 -11.41
C GLY A 199 -3.92 -7.90 -11.40
N ILE A 200 -4.29 -6.72 -10.90
CA ILE A 200 -3.49 -5.49 -10.90
C ILE A 200 -2.85 -5.20 -12.26
N GLN A 201 -3.61 -5.42 -13.33
CA GLN A 201 -3.09 -5.50 -14.70
C GLN A 201 -2.56 -4.16 -15.24
N ALA A 202 -3.03 -3.03 -14.68
CA ALA A 202 -2.52 -1.70 -15.02
C ALA A 202 -1.17 -1.38 -14.35
N SER A 203 -0.72 -2.21 -13.39
CA SER A 203 0.64 -2.16 -12.86
C SER A 203 1.60 -2.98 -13.72
N SER A 204 2.76 -2.42 -14.03
CA SER A 204 3.79 -3.13 -14.80
C SER A 204 4.64 -4.00 -13.88
N THR A 205 4.89 -5.23 -14.30
CA THR A 205 5.72 -6.21 -13.59
C THR A 205 6.61 -6.87 -14.62
N ALA A 206 7.92 -6.85 -14.42
CA ALA A 206 8.90 -7.41 -15.35
C ALA A 206 10.19 -7.75 -14.61
N ASN A 207 10.98 -8.65 -15.19
CA ASN A 207 12.33 -8.90 -14.73
C ASN A 207 13.24 -7.71 -15.03
N ILE A 208 14.20 -7.44 -14.14
CA ILE A 208 15.31 -6.53 -14.38
C ILE A 208 16.53 -7.38 -14.69
N ILE A 209 17.13 -7.16 -15.85
CA ILE A 209 18.27 -7.91 -16.36
C ILE A 209 19.50 -7.01 -16.32
N LEU A 210 20.56 -7.49 -15.69
CA LEU A 210 21.81 -6.77 -15.53
C LEU A 210 22.94 -7.51 -16.25
N GLU A 211 23.48 -6.90 -17.29
CA GLU A 211 24.60 -7.41 -18.07
C GLU A 211 25.67 -6.32 -18.13
N ASP A 212 26.79 -6.53 -17.41
CA ASP A 212 27.86 -5.53 -17.28
C ASP A 212 27.38 -4.13 -16.85
N CYS A 213 26.33 -4.08 -16.01
CA CYS A 213 25.77 -2.85 -15.47
C CYS A 213 26.75 -2.19 -14.48
N ARG A 214 27.49 -1.18 -14.94
CA ARG A 214 28.49 -0.46 -14.13
C ARG A 214 27.90 0.79 -13.48
N ILE A 215 27.77 0.76 -12.16
CA ILE A 215 27.27 1.91 -11.38
C ILE A 215 28.37 2.52 -10.50
N PRO A 216 28.36 3.84 -10.24
CA PRO A 216 29.29 4.47 -9.32
C PRO A 216 29.17 3.92 -7.90
N LEU A 217 30.29 3.85 -7.16
CA LEU A 217 30.27 3.42 -5.75
C LEU A 217 29.42 4.34 -4.87
N SER A 218 29.32 5.63 -5.24
CA SER A 218 28.46 6.62 -4.58
C SER A 218 26.96 6.29 -4.66
N ASN A 219 26.56 5.33 -5.49
CA ASN A 219 25.18 4.87 -5.59
C ASN A 219 24.84 3.76 -4.59
N MET A 220 25.82 3.28 -3.80
CA MET A 220 25.55 2.35 -2.71
C MET A 220 24.70 3.04 -1.64
N LEU A 221 23.59 2.41 -1.26
CA LEU A 221 22.69 2.90 -0.23
C LEU A 221 23.03 2.24 1.11
N GLY A 222 23.42 3.05 2.09
CA GLY A 222 23.97 2.57 3.35
C GLY A 222 25.36 1.95 3.20
N GLU A 223 25.79 1.18 4.21
CA GLU A 223 27.11 0.56 4.21
C GLU A 223 27.11 -0.79 3.47
N ARG A 224 28.30 -1.20 3.03
CA ARG A 224 28.50 -2.50 2.39
C ARG A 224 28.06 -3.63 3.33
N GLY A 225 27.22 -4.55 2.83
CA GLY A 225 26.67 -5.66 3.62
C GLY A 225 25.39 -5.34 4.40
N MET A 226 24.93 -4.08 4.42
CA MET A 226 23.67 -3.70 5.07
C MET A 226 22.42 -3.98 4.22
N GLY A 227 22.55 -4.47 3.00
CA GLY A 227 21.45 -4.59 2.04
C GLY A 227 20.29 -5.45 2.55
N PHE A 228 20.57 -6.57 3.23
CA PHE A 228 19.51 -7.39 3.81
C PHE A 228 18.73 -6.65 4.91
N LYS A 229 19.43 -5.93 5.80
CA LYS A 229 18.81 -5.12 6.85
C LYS A 229 17.95 -4.00 6.26
N ILE A 230 18.44 -3.32 5.23
CA ILE A 230 17.69 -2.29 4.52
C ILE A 230 16.43 -2.90 3.91
N ALA A 231 16.56 -4.01 3.18
CA ALA A 231 15.43 -4.70 2.55
C ALA A 231 14.35 -5.09 3.55
N MET A 232 14.73 -5.71 4.67
CA MET A 232 13.75 -6.13 5.69
C MET A 232 13.04 -4.94 6.36
N GLN A 233 13.77 -3.87 6.69
CA GLN A 233 13.15 -2.67 7.29
C GLN A 233 12.26 -1.91 6.31
N THR A 234 12.60 -1.94 5.02
CA THR A 234 11.75 -1.40 3.95
C THR A 234 10.46 -2.20 3.81
N LEU A 235 10.54 -3.54 3.77
CA LEU A 235 9.37 -4.42 3.68
C LEU A 235 8.45 -4.30 4.89
N ASP A 236 8.96 -4.04 6.09
CA ASP A 236 8.10 -3.76 7.25
C ASP A 236 7.19 -2.56 7.01
N SER A 237 7.69 -1.52 6.34
CA SER A 237 6.90 -0.34 5.97
C SER A 237 6.01 -0.59 4.74
N GLY A 238 6.52 -1.33 3.74
CA GLY A 238 5.76 -1.67 2.53
C GLY A 238 4.54 -2.55 2.81
N ARG A 239 4.63 -3.47 3.79
CA ARG A 239 3.48 -4.26 4.30
C ARG A 239 2.29 -3.41 4.72
N LEU A 240 2.50 -2.19 5.25
CA LEU A 240 1.41 -1.27 5.59
C LEU A 240 0.73 -0.69 4.35
N GLY A 241 1.50 -0.41 3.30
CA GLY A 241 0.97 -0.01 1.99
C GLY A 241 0.10 -1.09 1.36
N ILE A 242 0.56 -2.34 1.42
CA ILE A 242 -0.23 -3.48 0.94
C ILE A 242 -1.47 -3.72 1.79
N ALA A 243 -1.38 -3.59 3.12
CA ALA A 243 -2.54 -3.68 3.99
C ALA A 243 -3.60 -2.62 3.63
N ALA A 244 -3.18 -1.37 3.44
CA ALA A 244 -4.05 -0.28 2.99
C ALA A 244 -4.67 -0.56 1.61
N GLN A 245 -3.89 -1.07 0.66
CA GLN A 245 -4.41 -1.42 -0.65
C GLN A 245 -5.47 -2.53 -0.58
N ALA A 246 -5.20 -3.58 0.20
CA ALA A 246 -6.15 -4.66 0.43
C ALA A 246 -7.45 -4.15 1.08
N LEU A 247 -7.36 -3.25 2.06
CA LEU A 247 -8.54 -2.58 2.64
C LEU A 247 -9.34 -1.80 1.59
N GLY A 248 -8.67 -1.07 0.69
CA GLY A 248 -9.34 -0.36 -0.39
C GLY A 248 -10.09 -1.29 -1.35
N ILE A 249 -9.47 -2.41 -1.74
CA ILE A 249 -10.10 -3.45 -2.56
C ILE A 249 -11.33 -4.05 -1.86
N ALA A 250 -11.17 -4.42 -0.59
CA ALA A 250 -12.24 -4.98 0.22
C ALA A 250 -13.41 -3.99 0.37
N GLN A 251 -13.11 -2.72 0.64
CA GLN A 251 -14.13 -1.67 0.76
C GLN A 251 -14.91 -1.49 -0.55
N ALA A 252 -14.21 -1.44 -1.70
CA ALA A 252 -14.87 -1.33 -3.00
C ALA A 252 -15.80 -2.52 -3.29
N ALA A 253 -15.36 -3.73 -2.95
CA ALA A 253 -16.18 -4.94 -3.07
C ALA A 253 -17.42 -4.89 -2.16
N LEU A 254 -17.28 -4.45 -0.91
CA LEU A 254 -18.42 -4.28 0.00
C LEU A 254 -19.39 -3.22 -0.51
N ASP A 255 -18.91 -2.06 -0.97
CA ASP A 255 -19.77 -0.99 -1.48
C ASP A 255 -20.59 -1.45 -2.69
N CYS A 256 -19.95 -2.17 -3.63
CA CYS A 256 -20.59 -2.73 -4.81
C CYS A 256 -21.75 -3.65 -4.41
N VAL A 257 -21.53 -4.51 -3.41
CA VAL A 257 -22.52 -5.48 -2.96
C VAL A 257 -23.63 -4.83 -2.14
N ALA A 258 -23.30 -3.88 -1.28
CA ALA A 258 -24.27 -3.15 -0.48
C ALA A 258 -25.25 -2.37 -1.38
N ASP A 259 -24.74 -1.69 -2.39
CA ASP A 259 -25.55 -0.99 -3.39
C ASP A 259 -26.44 -1.97 -4.19
N TYR A 260 -25.84 -3.06 -4.68
CA TYR A 260 -26.58 -4.08 -5.43
C TYR A 260 -27.67 -4.74 -4.59
N ALA A 261 -27.39 -5.07 -3.32
CA ALA A 261 -28.32 -5.73 -2.42
C ALA A 261 -29.52 -4.85 -2.05
N HIS A 262 -29.36 -3.53 -2.11
CA HIS A 262 -30.44 -2.57 -1.88
C HIS A 262 -31.33 -2.36 -3.12
N LYS A 263 -30.87 -2.75 -4.31
CA LYS A 263 -31.59 -2.54 -5.58
C LYS A 263 -32.16 -3.82 -6.18
N ARG A 264 -31.48 -4.96 -6.00
CA ARG A 264 -31.87 -6.23 -6.62
C ARG A 264 -33.02 -6.89 -5.88
N THR A 265 -34.04 -7.32 -6.62
CA THR A 265 -35.15 -8.12 -6.11
C THR A 265 -35.01 -9.60 -6.46
N ALA A 266 -35.40 -10.48 -5.53
CA ALA A 266 -35.60 -11.91 -5.73
C ALA A 266 -36.68 -12.39 -4.77
N PHE A 267 -37.49 -13.38 -5.18
CA PHE A 267 -38.58 -13.92 -4.35
C PHE A 267 -39.53 -12.85 -3.80
N GLY A 268 -39.81 -11.80 -4.60
CA GLY A 268 -40.73 -10.71 -4.22
C GLY A 268 -40.18 -9.68 -3.23
N ALA A 269 -38.91 -9.76 -2.82
CA ALA A 269 -38.28 -8.81 -1.90
C ALA A 269 -36.89 -8.38 -2.38
N LEU A 270 -36.37 -7.28 -1.83
CA LEU A 270 -34.96 -6.91 -2.01
C LEU A 270 -34.06 -8.00 -1.41
N ILE A 271 -32.98 -8.37 -2.10
CA ILE A 271 -32.08 -9.43 -1.61
C ILE A 271 -31.42 -9.04 -0.28
N GLY A 272 -31.22 -7.74 -0.02
CA GLY A 272 -30.74 -7.24 1.27
C GLY A 272 -31.69 -7.50 2.47
N LYS A 273 -32.94 -7.94 2.22
CA LYS A 273 -33.86 -8.40 3.27
C LYS A 273 -33.70 -9.88 3.61
N LEU A 274 -32.95 -10.64 2.79
CA LEU A 274 -32.70 -12.05 3.05
C LEU A 274 -31.64 -12.18 4.14
N GLN A 275 -31.95 -12.92 5.22
CA GLN A 275 -31.06 -13.07 6.37
C GLN A 275 -29.66 -13.57 5.98
N ALA A 276 -29.57 -14.50 5.03
CA ALA A 276 -28.30 -15.02 4.54
C ALA A 276 -27.42 -13.95 3.87
N ILE A 277 -28.02 -12.94 3.22
CA ILE A 277 -27.30 -11.80 2.63
C ILE A 277 -26.86 -10.83 3.72
N GLN A 278 -27.71 -10.59 4.73
CA GLN A 278 -27.36 -9.73 5.86
C GLN A 278 -26.18 -10.28 6.66
N PHE A 279 -26.12 -11.60 6.88
CA PHE A 279 -24.96 -12.24 7.53
C PHE A 279 -23.68 -12.04 6.73
N LYS A 280 -23.73 -12.20 5.39
CA LYS A 280 -22.57 -11.92 4.53
C LYS A 280 -22.10 -10.48 4.63
N LEU A 281 -23.02 -9.52 4.55
CA LEU A 281 -22.68 -8.10 4.69
C LEU A 281 -22.07 -7.79 6.06
N ALA A 282 -22.60 -8.39 7.12
CA ALA A 282 -22.08 -8.26 8.48
C ALA A 282 -20.65 -8.82 8.60
N ASP A 283 -20.41 -10.03 8.09
CA ASP A 283 -19.10 -10.68 8.14
C ASP A 283 -18.06 -9.92 7.30
N MET A 284 -18.47 -9.42 6.12
CA MET A 284 -17.63 -8.59 5.26
C MET A 284 -17.23 -7.29 5.96
N ALA A 285 -18.19 -6.58 6.56
CA ALA A 285 -17.93 -5.35 7.29
C ALA A 285 -17.03 -5.60 8.52
N PHE A 286 -17.30 -6.66 9.28
CA PHE A 286 -16.49 -7.05 10.43
C PHE A 286 -15.02 -7.31 10.06
N ALA A 287 -14.79 -8.08 8.98
CA ALA A 287 -13.44 -8.39 8.50
C ALA A 287 -12.68 -7.12 8.10
N ILE A 288 -13.33 -6.20 7.39
CA ILE A 288 -12.74 -4.93 6.96
C ILE A 288 -12.38 -4.04 8.16
N GLU A 289 -13.32 -3.80 9.07
CA GLU A 289 -13.08 -2.91 10.21
C GLU A 289 -12.00 -3.48 11.15
N SER A 290 -12.00 -4.79 11.37
CA SER A 290 -10.94 -5.46 12.15
C SER A 290 -9.56 -5.25 11.52
N ALA A 291 -9.43 -5.49 10.20
CA ALA A 291 -8.19 -5.31 9.48
C ALA A 291 -7.74 -3.84 9.41
N ARG A 292 -8.69 -2.91 9.33
CA ARG A 292 -8.41 -1.46 9.34
C ARG A 292 -7.80 -1.01 10.66
N LEU A 293 -8.34 -1.47 11.78
CA LEU A 293 -7.79 -1.18 13.10
C LEU A 293 -6.37 -1.75 13.28
N LEU A 294 -6.09 -2.96 12.77
CA LEU A 294 -4.73 -3.51 12.77
C LEU A 294 -3.75 -2.64 11.97
N THR A 295 -4.19 -2.19 10.79
CA THR A 295 -3.39 -1.36 9.88
C THR A 295 -3.09 0.00 10.49
N TRP A 296 -4.10 0.68 11.02
CA TRP A 296 -3.92 1.99 11.67
C TRP A 296 -3.05 1.88 12.92
N ARG A 297 -3.24 0.84 13.74
CA ARG A 297 -2.37 0.60 14.90
C ARG A 297 -0.89 0.48 14.48
N ALA A 298 -0.61 -0.29 13.44
CA ALA A 298 0.75 -0.49 12.96
C ALA A 298 1.36 0.79 12.37
N ALA A 299 0.58 1.57 11.62
CA ALA A 299 0.99 2.88 11.12
C ALA A 299 1.30 3.86 12.26
N MET A 300 0.41 3.97 13.26
CA MET A 300 0.63 4.84 14.43
C MET A 300 1.85 4.42 15.26
N LEU A 301 2.11 3.11 15.40
CA LEU A 301 3.33 2.63 16.06
C LEU A 301 4.59 3.03 15.30
N ARG A 302 4.57 2.93 13.96
CA ARG A 302 5.66 3.38 13.11
C ARG A 302 5.91 4.89 13.27
N ASP A 303 4.84 5.69 13.21
CA ASP A 303 4.91 7.14 13.36
C ASP A 303 5.44 7.54 14.75
N ALA A 304 5.05 6.80 15.79
CA ALA A 304 5.58 6.94 17.14
C ALA A 304 7.00 6.35 17.35
N LYS A 305 7.66 5.90 16.27
CA LYS A 305 9.00 5.27 16.28
C LYS A 305 9.11 4.08 17.23
N LYS A 306 8.01 3.34 17.40
CA LYS A 306 7.97 2.10 18.18
C LYS A 306 8.25 0.90 17.26
N PRO A 307 8.71 -0.24 17.82
CA PRO A 307 8.74 -1.49 17.07
C PRO A 307 7.35 -1.79 16.52
N PHE A 308 7.27 -2.11 15.23
CA PHE A 308 6.00 -2.34 14.53
C PHE A 308 6.06 -3.51 13.55
N THR A 309 7.16 -4.26 13.50
CA THR A 309 7.36 -5.39 12.56
C THR A 309 6.28 -6.46 12.69
N LYS A 310 5.93 -6.84 13.93
CA LYS A 310 4.86 -7.80 14.22
C LYS A 310 3.50 -7.25 13.80
N GLU A 311 3.22 -6.00 14.13
CA GLU A 311 1.95 -5.33 13.86
C GLU A 311 1.75 -5.08 12.35
N ALA A 312 2.80 -4.75 11.61
CA ALA A 312 2.75 -4.63 10.14
C ALA A 312 2.46 -5.98 9.47
N ALA A 313 3.08 -7.07 9.96
CA ALA A 313 2.79 -8.42 9.46
C ALA A 313 1.34 -8.83 9.78
N MET A 314 0.83 -8.54 10.98
CA MET A 314 -0.58 -8.77 11.34
C MET A 314 -1.54 -7.95 10.47
N ALA A 315 -1.24 -6.67 10.24
CA ALA A 315 -2.04 -5.79 9.39
C ALA A 315 -2.13 -6.32 7.96
N LYS A 316 -0.98 -6.63 7.34
CA LYS A 316 -0.92 -7.16 5.97
C LYS A 316 -1.65 -8.49 5.85
N LEU A 317 -1.42 -9.42 6.80
CA LEU A 317 -2.09 -10.72 6.81
C LEU A 317 -3.62 -10.56 6.93
N GLY A 318 -4.07 -9.83 7.95
CA GLY A 318 -5.50 -9.63 8.21
C GLY A 318 -6.21 -8.91 7.06
N ALA A 319 -5.60 -7.87 6.50
CA ALA A 319 -6.19 -7.11 5.40
C ALA A 319 -6.22 -7.89 4.08
N SER A 320 -5.15 -8.62 3.74
CA SER A 320 -5.09 -9.37 2.49
C SER A 320 -6.09 -10.54 2.46
N GLU A 321 -6.17 -11.33 3.53
CA GLU A 321 -7.14 -12.42 3.63
C GLU A 321 -8.58 -11.89 3.71
N ALA A 322 -8.80 -10.75 4.38
CA ALA A 322 -10.10 -10.07 4.35
C ALA A 322 -10.48 -9.61 2.93
N ALA A 323 -9.53 -9.05 2.16
CA ALA A 323 -9.81 -8.60 0.80
C ALA A 323 -10.25 -9.75 -0.11
N THR A 324 -9.57 -10.90 -0.06
CA THR A 324 -9.97 -12.09 -0.83
C THR A 324 -11.32 -12.63 -0.36
N PHE A 325 -11.55 -12.73 0.95
CA PHE A 325 -12.83 -13.16 1.51
C PHE A 325 -14.00 -12.27 1.04
N VAL A 326 -13.84 -10.95 1.20
CA VAL A 326 -14.88 -9.96 0.88
C VAL A 326 -15.16 -9.95 -0.62
N SER A 327 -14.12 -9.92 -1.46
CA SER A 327 -14.29 -9.94 -2.91
C SER A 327 -14.89 -11.25 -3.44
N HIS A 328 -14.55 -12.40 -2.82
CA HIS A 328 -15.21 -13.67 -3.11
C HIS A 328 -16.71 -13.62 -2.76
N GLN A 329 -17.05 -13.16 -1.54
CA GLN A 329 -18.45 -13.01 -1.16
C GLN A 329 -19.18 -12.01 -2.05
N ALA A 330 -18.48 -10.99 -2.57
CA ALA A 330 -19.07 -10.04 -3.48
C ALA A 330 -19.57 -10.68 -4.78
N ILE A 331 -18.73 -11.49 -5.42
CA ILE A 331 -19.14 -12.29 -6.58
C ILE A 331 -20.36 -13.14 -6.23
N GLN A 332 -20.32 -13.82 -5.07
CA GLN A 332 -21.39 -14.70 -4.64
C GLN A 332 -22.74 -13.99 -4.44
N VAL A 333 -22.75 -12.77 -3.89
CA VAL A 333 -23.98 -12.00 -3.66
C VAL A 333 -24.54 -11.41 -4.97
N LEU A 334 -23.67 -10.98 -5.88
CA LEU A 334 -24.09 -10.53 -7.21
C LEU A 334 -24.59 -11.70 -8.09
N GLY A 335 -24.25 -12.94 -7.75
CA GLY A 335 -24.63 -14.13 -8.50
C GLY A 335 -24.00 -14.11 -9.90
N GLY A 336 -24.78 -14.42 -10.94
CA GLY A 336 -24.29 -14.42 -12.32
C GLY A 336 -23.70 -13.08 -12.76
N MET A 337 -24.21 -11.96 -12.24
CA MET A 337 -23.67 -10.63 -12.55
C MET A 337 -22.29 -10.40 -11.94
N GLY A 338 -21.92 -11.12 -10.88
CA GLY A 338 -20.61 -11.03 -10.26
C GLY A 338 -19.50 -11.73 -11.06
N TYR A 339 -19.88 -12.55 -12.04
CA TYR A 339 -18.95 -13.35 -12.85
C TYR A 339 -18.65 -12.75 -14.23
N VAL A 340 -19.33 -11.66 -14.59
CA VAL A 340 -19.16 -10.98 -15.88
C VAL A 340 -18.44 -9.65 -15.70
N THR A 341 -17.66 -9.25 -16.71
CA THR A 341 -16.83 -8.03 -16.69
C THR A 341 -17.63 -6.72 -16.70
N ASP A 342 -18.96 -6.79 -16.86
CA ASP A 342 -19.85 -5.64 -16.77
C ASP A 342 -19.96 -5.10 -15.34
N MET A 343 -19.65 -5.94 -14.34
CA MET A 343 -19.61 -5.56 -12.93
C MET A 343 -18.16 -5.61 -12.41
N PRO A 344 -17.77 -4.72 -11.49
CA PRO A 344 -16.39 -4.63 -11.03
C PRO A 344 -15.98 -5.74 -10.05
N ALA A 345 -16.93 -6.57 -9.57
CA ALA A 345 -16.69 -7.57 -8.53
C ALA A 345 -15.62 -8.61 -8.92
N GLU A 346 -15.63 -9.07 -10.17
CA GLU A 346 -14.64 -10.03 -10.67
C GLU A 346 -13.21 -9.45 -10.63
N ARG A 347 -13.06 -8.17 -11.02
CA ARG A 347 -11.79 -7.46 -10.96
C ARG A 347 -11.30 -7.30 -9.53
N HIS A 348 -12.18 -6.95 -8.59
CA HIS A 348 -11.82 -6.86 -7.17
C HIS A 348 -11.29 -8.20 -6.64
N TYR A 349 -11.87 -9.32 -7.06
CA TYR A 349 -11.39 -10.66 -6.67
C TYR A 349 -10.01 -10.98 -7.25
N ARG A 350 -9.80 -10.72 -8.54
CA ARG A 350 -8.49 -10.88 -9.20
C ARG A 350 -7.41 -10.02 -8.55
N ASP A 351 -7.74 -8.76 -8.27
CA ASP A 351 -6.84 -7.79 -7.64
C ASP A 351 -6.56 -8.13 -6.17
N ALA A 352 -7.52 -8.65 -5.42
CA ALA A 352 -7.32 -9.05 -4.02
C ALA A 352 -6.28 -10.18 -3.91
N ARG A 353 -6.28 -11.13 -4.85
CA ARG A 353 -5.49 -12.36 -4.76
C ARG A 353 -3.99 -12.10 -4.61
N ILE A 354 -3.44 -11.11 -5.30
CA ILE A 354 -2.00 -10.81 -5.24
C ILE A 354 -1.58 -10.28 -3.86
N THR A 355 -2.51 -9.70 -3.10
CA THR A 355 -2.21 -9.09 -1.79
C THR A 355 -1.76 -10.11 -0.77
N GLU A 356 -2.10 -11.39 -0.92
CA GLU A 356 -1.63 -12.48 -0.06
C GLU A 356 -0.24 -13.02 -0.47
N ILE A 357 0.31 -12.61 -1.61
CA ILE A 357 1.53 -13.18 -2.19
C ILE A 357 2.72 -12.22 -2.07
N TYR A 358 2.62 -11.03 -2.64
CA TYR A 358 3.75 -10.11 -2.67
C TYR A 358 4.04 -9.44 -1.31
N GLU A 359 5.21 -8.80 -1.21
CA GLU A 359 5.70 -8.20 0.05
C GLU A 359 5.72 -9.20 1.24
N GLY A 360 5.97 -10.46 0.90
CA GLY A 360 5.93 -11.62 1.79
C GLY A 360 4.56 -12.30 1.76
N THR A 361 4.55 -13.60 1.44
CA THR A 361 3.32 -14.39 1.42
C THR A 361 2.67 -14.44 2.80
N SER A 362 1.40 -14.82 2.87
CA SER A 362 0.70 -15.01 4.15
C SER A 362 1.45 -15.94 5.11
N GLU A 363 2.14 -16.96 4.61
CA GLU A 363 2.99 -17.87 5.41
C GLU A 363 4.20 -17.12 5.99
N ILE A 364 4.85 -16.28 5.20
CA ILE A 364 5.95 -15.43 5.67
C ILE A 364 5.45 -14.47 6.76
N GLN A 365 4.25 -13.87 6.60
CA GLN A 365 3.68 -13.03 7.64
C GLN A 365 3.44 -13.82 8.94
N ARG A 366 2.87 -15.03 8.85
CA ARG A 366 2.67 -15.92 10.00
C ARG A 366 4.00 -16.25 10.70
N LEU A 367 5.06 -16.52 9.94
CA LEU A 367 6.41 -16.75 10.50
C LEU A 367 6.96 -15.52 11.22
N VAL A 368 6.83 -14.33 10.63
CA VAL A 368 7.25 -13.07 11.27
C VAL A 368 6.49 -12.86 12.58
N ILE A 369 5.18 -13.07 12.59
CA ILE A 369 4.34 -12.94 13.79
C ILE A 369 4.78 -13.93 14.86
N ALA A 370 4.86 -15.22 14.52
CA ALA A 370 5.24 -16.28 15.44
C ALA A 370 6.61 -16.03 16.07
N ASN A 371 7.60 -15.66 15.26
CA ASN A 371 8.96 -15.37 15.73
C ASN A 371 9.00 -14.18 16.70
N ASN A 372 8.21 -13.12 16.47
CA ASN A 372 8.16 -11.98 17.39
C ASN A 372 7.43 -12.35 18.70
N ILE A 373 6.34 -13.11 18.62
CA ILE A 373 5.65 -13.62 19.81
C ILE A 373 6.61 -14.46 20.66
N LEU A 374 7.30 -15.44 20.08
CA LEU A 374 8.23 -16.29 20.83
C LEU A 374 9.33 -15.48 21.54
N LYS A 375 9.86 -14.44 20.89
CA LYS A 375 10.86 -13.54 21.50
C LYS A 375 10.31 -12.75 22.69
N GLU A 376 9.03 -12.39 22.70
CA GLU A 376 8.39 -11.68 23.82
C GLU A 376 8.33 -12.52 25.10
N TYR A 377 8.32 -13.85 24.97
CA TYR A 377 8.24 -14.80 26.09
C TYR A 377 9.59 -15.46 26.44
N GLN A 378 10.68 -15.10 25.76
CA GLN A 378 12.05 -15.57 26.05
C GLN A 378 12.80 -14.65 27.04
N GLN A 379 12.10 -13.69 27.65
CA GLN A 379 12.67 -12.76 28.64
C GLN A 379 12.73 -13.34 30.04
#